data_AF-A0AAV2J4Q3-F1
#
_entry.id   AF-A0AAV2J4Q3-F1
#
_cell.length_a   1.000
_cell.length_b   1.000
_cell.length_c   1.000
_cell.angle_alpha   90.00
_cell.angle_beta   90.00
_cell.angle_gamma   90.00
#
_symmetry.space_group_name_H-M   'P 1'
#
loop_
_entity.id
_entity.type
_entity.pdbx_description
1 polymer ?
#
loop_
_entity_poly.entity_id
_entity_poly.type
_entity_poly.pdbx_seq_one_letter_code
_entity_poly.pdbx_strand_id
1 'polypeptide(L)'
;MRAGSGSPHTASPSPRLRLCAHAPIQLRSMTCSLASDRRQSEDSLQPFPSPSSQTVQQRGAVTGPGHWGHWGLTMHQLFSLVLGQRDLSRAGDLFSLDDVDIEDCLSQALEQIKAISCSSDYLSSDNDQAVVEICITRITTAIRETGSIERHSPALVALWEACLQHKLTPAGESTEDTPHAKIASDITSCILQNYSCPSVMALAVPVAVRFLHRGNKELRRNMSSYLSLAAIAKAELLSEHAEALCRSVLSGTP
;
A
#
# COMPACT_ATOMS: atom_id res chain seq x y z
N MET A 1 -29.33 55.36 -54.33
CA MET A 1 -29.12 54.17 -53.49
C MET A 1 -27.70 53.65 -53.66
N ARG A 2 -26.85 53.92 -52.65
CA ARG A 2 -25.67 53.16 -52.14
C ARG A 2 -24.59 54.12 -51.64
N ALA A 3 -24.66 54.37 -50.33
CA ALA A 3 -23.50 54.59 -49.46
C ALA A 3 -22.72 53.25 -49.38
N GLY A 4 -21.46 53.15 -48.96
CA GLY A 4 -20.58 53.99 -48.17
C GLY A 4 -19.53 53.05 -47.55
N SER A 5 -18.30 53.53 -47.42
CA SER A 5 -17.08 52.87 -46.94
C SER A 5 -17.12 52.29 -45.52
N GLY A 6 -16.27 51.28 -45.25
CA GLY A 6 -15.80 50.97 -43.90
C GLY A 6 -15.18 49.56 -43.73
N SER A 7 -13.85 49.50 -43.51
CA SER A 7 -13.23 48.42 -42.71
C SER A 7 -13.20 48.88 -41.24
N PRO A 8 -13.23 47.98 -40.23
CA PRO A 8 -11.97 47.57 -39.60
C PRO A 8 -11.93 46.16 -38.92
N HIS A 9 -10.69 45.70 -38.71
CA HIS A 9 -10.12 44.93 -37.59
C HIS A 9 -10.92 43.96 -36.68
N THR A 10 -10.34 42.75 -36.58
CA THR A 10 -10.03 41.93 -35.36
C THR A 10 -11.15 41.48 -34.41
N ALA A 11 -11.30 40.16 -34.24
CA ALA A 11 -11.00 39.42 -33.00
C ALA A 11 -11.55 37.98 -33.08
N SER A 12 -10.66 37.00 -32.95
CA SER A 12 -11.02 35.57 -32.77
C SER A 12 -11.31 35.30 -31.28
N PRO A 13 -12.38 34.58 -30.91
CA PRO A 13 -12.65 34.28 -29.51
C PRO A 13 -11.79 33.09 -29.04
N SER A 14 -10.96 33.33 -28.03
CA SER A 14 -10.30 32.28 -27.24
C SER A 14 -11.35 31.48 -26.44
N PRO A 15 -11.28 30.14 -26.39
CA PRO A 15 -12.12 29.36 -25.49
C PRO A 15 -11.60 29.47 -24.06
N ARG A 16 -12.49 29.91 -23.16
CA ARG A 16 -12.29 29.92 -21.72
C ARG A 16 -12.03 28.50 -21.21
N LEU A 17 -10.86 28.27 -20.62
CA LEU A 17 -10.56 27.10 -19.80
C LEU A 17 -11.57 27.05 -18.63
N ARG A 18 -12.48 26.07 -18.67
CA ARG A 18 -13.26 25.67 -17.50
C ARG A 18 -12.33 24.94 -16.55
N LEU A 19 -12.03 25.56 -15.42
CA LEU A 19 -11.43 24.90 -14.27
C LEU A 19 -12.49 23.96 -13.67
N CYS A 20 -12.42 22.66 -14.01
CA CYS A 20 -13.15 21.64 -13.27
C CYS A 20 -12.45 21.44 -11.92
N ALA A 21 -13.07 21.96 -10.86
CA ALA A 21 -12.75 21.58 -9.49
C ALA A 21 -13.11 20.10 -9.30
N HIS A 22 -12.12 19.21 -9.24
CA HIS A 22 -12.32 17.82 -8.87
C HIS A 22 -12.16 17.67 -7.36
N ALA A 23 -13.24 17.22 -6.73
CA ALA A 23 -13.36 16.82 -5.34
C ALA A 23 -12.35 15.70 -4.98
N PRO A 24 -11.91 15.61 -3.72
CA PRO A 24 -10.96 14.61 -3.27
C PRO A 24 -11.54 13.19 -3.35
N ILE A 25 -10.66 12.28 -3.73
CA ILE A 25 -10.82 10.83 -3.83
C ILE A 25 -11.43 10.31 -2.52
N GLN A 26 -12.64 9.76 -2.61
CA GLN A 26 -13.29 9.03 -1.52
C GLN A 26 -12.44 7.81 -1.15
N LEU A 27 -11.78 7.87 0.01
CA LEU A 27 -11.27 6.67 0.68
C LEU A 27 -12.45 5.73 0.92
N ARG A 28 -12.38 4.52 0.36
CA ARG A 28 -13.23 3.41 0.79
C ARG A 28 -12.91 3.11 2.25
N SER A 29 -13.70 3.70 3.14
CA SER A 29 -13.88 3.24 4.51
C SER A 29 -14.50 1.83 4.47
N MET A 30 -13.67 0.79 4.58
CA MET A 30 -14.12 -0.48 5.15
C MET A 30 -13.87 -0.41 6.66
N THR A 31 -14.75 0.30 7.36
CA THR A 31 -14.93 0.13 8.80
C THR A 31 -16.19 -0.70 9.02
N CYS A 32 -16.00 -1.83 9.69
CA CYS A 32 -16.97 -2.61 10.47
C CYS A 32 -18.45 -2.57 10.06
N SER A 33 -18.90 -3.66 9.42
CA SER A 33 -20.31 -4.07 9.49
C SER A 33 -20.41 -5.55 9.84
N LEU A 34 -19.91 -5.91 11.03
CA LEU A 34 -20.19 -7.17 11.72
C LEU A 34 -20.17 -6.94 13.23
N ALA A 35 -21.11 -6.12 13.73
CA ALA A 35 -21.44 -6.07 15.15
C ALA A 35 -22.80 -5.38 15.36
N SER A 36 -23.89 -6.09 15.12
CA SER A 36 -25.17 -5.91 15.81
C SER A 36 -26.16 -6.96 15.34
N ASP A 37 -26.09 -8.15 15.94
CA ASP A 37 -27.32 -8.79 16.41
C ASP A 37 -26.99 -9.89 17.44
N ARG A 38 -27.37 -9.62 18.70
CA ARG A 38 -27.67 -10.56 19.80
C ARG A 38 -27.25 -10.00 21.15
N ARG A 39 -28.19 -9.30 21.79
CA ARG A 39 -28.48 -9.48 23.22
C ARG A 39 -29.98 -9.37 23.43
N GLN A 40 -30.60 -10.48 23.86
CA GLN A 40 -31.32 -10.57 25.14
C GLN A 40 -32.14 -11.87 25.18
N SER A 41 -31.67 -12.83 25.97
CA SER A 41 -32.52 -13.65 26.84
C SER A 41 -31.62 -14.22 27.94
N GLU A 42 -31.63 -13.59 29.10
CA GLU A 42 -31.25 -14.22 30.37
C GLU A 42 -32.30 -15.29 30.71
N ASP A 43 -31.89 -16.48 31.16
CA ASP A 43 -32.17 -16.99 32.51
C ASP A 43 -31.65 -18.43 32.70
N SER A 44 -31.36 -18.81 33.96
CA SER A 44 -31.07 -20.18 34.49
C SER A 44 -29.62 -20.50 34.91
N LEU A 45 -29.24 -19.94 36.06
CA LEU A 45 -28.73 -20.60 37.29
C LEU A 45 -28.14 -22.05 37.28
N GLN A 46 -26.91 -22.15 37.84
CA GLN A 46 -26.31 -23.18 38.73
C GLN A 46 -25.39 -24.29 38.14
N PRO A 47 -24.44 -24.89 38.91
CA PRO A 47 -23.34 -24.27 39.67
C PRO A 47 -21.94 -24.94 39.40
N PHE A 48 -20.88 -24.29 39.88
CA PHE A 48 -19.46 -24.71 39.86
C PHE A 48 -19.16 -26.08 40.50
N PRO A 49 -18.06 -26.74 40.08
CA PRO A 49 -17.20 -27.48 40.99
C PRO A 49 -15.78 -26.90 41.07
N SER A 50 -15.22 -26.93 42.28
CA SER A 50 -13.87 -26.50 42.67
C SER A 50 -12.76 -27.44 42.15
N PRO A 51 -11.48 -27.03 42.18
CA PRO A 51 -10.39 -27.75 41.52
C PRO A 51 -9.81 -28.84 42.42
N SER A 52 -9.60 -30.03 41.84
CA SER A 52 -8.83 -31.11 42.46
C SER A 52 -7.39 -31.10 41.96
N SER A 53 -6.47 -31.02 42.92
CA SER A 53 -5.03 -31.22 42.80
C SER A 53 -4.67 -32.52 42.09
N GLN A 54 -3.72 -32.48 41.16
CA GLN A 54 -2.78 -33.58 40.95
C GLN A 54 -1.48 -33.09 40.29
N THR A 55 -0.40 -33.66 40.81
CA THR A 55 1.01 -33.30 40.67
C THR A 55 1.69 -34.25 39.66
N VAL A 56 2.88 -33.85 39.16
CA VAL A 56 3.91 -34.70 38.48
C VAL A 56 3.64 -34.86 36.95
N GLN A 57 4.54 -34.60 36.00
CA GLN A 57 5.95 -34.97 35.90
C GLN A 57 6.70 -34.17 34.81
N GLN A 58 7.96 -33.79 35.09
CA GLN A 58 8.96 -33.37 34.11
C GLN A 58 9.50 -34.56 33.28
N ARG A 59 9.71 -34.35 31.96
CA ARG A 59 10.77 -34.91 31.07
C ARG A 59 10.37 -34.57 29.62
N GLY A 60 11.23 -34.13 28.70
CA GLY A 60 12.67 -33.95 28.75
C GLY A 60 13.11 -33.01 27.61
N ALA A 61 14.27 -32.40 27.83
CA ALA A 61 14.98 -31.59 26.85
C ALA A 61 15.51 -32.49 25.71
N VAL A 62 15.24 -32.08 24.47
CA VAL A 62 15.97 -32.54 23.29
C VAL A 62 16.63 -31.30 22.69
N THR A 63 17.93 -31.17 22.95
CA THR A 63 18.79 -30.16 22.33
C THR A 63 19.39 -30.76 21.06
N GLY A 64 18.99 -30.24 19.90
CA GLY A 64 19.69 -30.39 18.63
C GLY A 64 20.09 -29.01 18.10
N PRO A 65 21.33 -28.81 17.59
CA PRO A 65 21.81 -27.49 17.19
C PRO A 65 21.35 -27.17 15.77
N GLY A 66 20.20 -26.51 15.65
CA GLY A 66 19.76 -25.83 14.44
C GLY A 66 20.26 -24.39 14.46
N HIS A 67 21.16 -24.07 13.54
CA HIS A 67 21.83 -22.80 13.39
C HIS A 67 20.86 -21.70 12.92
N TRP A 68 20.12 -21.06 13.83
CA TRP A 68 19.30 -19.86 13.55
C TRP A 68 20.11 -18.61 13.90
N GLY A 69 20.99 -18.21 12.99
CA GLY A 69 21.72 -16.95 13.11
C GLY A 69 20.78 -15.75 13.15
N HIS A 70 20.94 -14.92 14.18
CA HIS A 70 20.58 -13.50 14.21
C HIS A 70 19.08 -13.12 14.05
N TRP A 71 18.26 -13.46 15.05
CA TRP A 71 16.95 -12.79 15.29
C TRP A 71 17.14 -11.38 15.87
N GLY A 72 17.84 -10.50 15.15
CA GLY A 72 17.99 -9.10 15.53
C GLY A 72 16.65 -8.37 15.44
N LEU A 73 16.09 -7.99 16.60
CA LEU A 73 14.89 -7.15 16.80
C LEU A 73 13.61 -7.75 16.22
N THR A 74 12.86 -8.42 17.11
CA THR A 74 11.79 -9.38 16.78
C THR A 74 10.59 -8.75 16.08
N MET A 75 10.24 -9.29 14.91
CA MET A 75 8.91 -9.11 14.32
C MET A 75 7.84 -9.48 15.36
N HIS A 76 6.82 -8.64 15.52
CA HIS A 76 5.71 -8.92 16.42
C HIS A 76 5.16 -10.33 16.16
N GLN A 77 4.86 -11.08 17.22
CA GLN A 77 4.52 -12.51 17.11
C GLN A 77 3.39 -12.75 16.11
N LEU A 78 2.38 -11.88 16.09
CA LEU A 78 1.26 -12.02 15.17
C LEU A 78 1.64 -11.80 13.70
N PHE A 79 2.54 -10.84 13.40
CA PHE A 79 3.11 -10.73 12.05
C PHE A 79 3.95 -11.95 11.69
N SER A 80 4.67 -12.53 12.65
CA SER A 80 5.44 -13.76 12.43
C SER A 80 4.54 -14.96 12.08
N LEU A 81 3.33 -15.05 12.66
CA LEU A 81 2.34 -16.06 12.30
C LEU A 81 1.74 -15.77 10.91
N VAL A 82 1.19 -14.58 10.72
CA VAL A 82 0.44 -14.24 9.51
C VAL A 82 1.36 -14.18 8.29
N LEU A 83 2.49 -13.47 8.37
CA LEU A 83 3.45 -13.41 7.28
C LEU A 83 4.34 -14.65 7.26
N GLY A 84 4.97 -15.03 8.37
CA GLY A 84 5.96 -16.12 8.37
C GLY A 84 5.37 -17.50 8.10
N GLN A 85 4.13 -17.77 8.56
CA GLN A 85 3.46 -19.06 8.38
C GLN A 85 2.29 -19.01 7.38
N ARG A 86 2.06 -17.85 6.75
CA ARG A 86 0.92 -17.62 5.83
C ARG A 86 -0.43 -17.88 6.49
N ASP A 87 -0.55 -17.65 7.80
CA ASP A 87 -1.74 -17.96 8.58
C ASP A 87 -2.82 -16.87 8.43
N LEU A 88 -3.63 -16.99 7.37
CA LEU A 88 -4.73 -16.08 7.08
C LEU A 88 -5.79 -16.07 8.19
N SER A 89 -5.98 -17.18 8.93
CA SER A 89 -6.97 -17.27 10.01
C SER A 89 -6.71 -16.28 11.14
N ARG A 90 -5.44 -15.88 11.31
CA ARG A 90 -4.95 -14.94 12.32
C ARG A 90 -4.83 -13.51 11.81
N ALA A 91 -5.02 -13.26 10.50
CA ALA A 91 -4.76 -11.96 9.89
C ALA A 91 -5.68 -10.86 10.43
N GLY A 92 -6.94 -11.18 10.74
CA GLY A 92 -7.90 -10.24 11.33
C GLY A 92 -7.47 -9.70 12.69
N ASP A 93 -6.75 -10.49 13.49
CA ASP A 93 -6.30 -10.09 14.83
C ASP A 93 -5.24 -8.99 14.78
N LEU A 94 -4.60 -8.76 13.62
CA LEU A 94 -3.62 -7.68 13.45
C LEU A 94 -4.23 -6.31 13.73
N PHE A 95 -5.53 -6.14 13.53
CA PHE A 95 -6.26 -4.89 13.76
C PHE A 95 -6.60 -4.65 15.24
N SER A 96 -6.36 -5.62 16.12
CA SER A 96 -6.46 -5.44 17.58
C SER A 96 -5.15 -5.02 18.23
N LEU A 97 -4.05 -4.96 17.47
CA LEU A 97 -2.75 -4.50 17.96
C LEU A 97 -2.68 -2.98 17.96
N ASP A 98 -2.10 -2.39 18.99
CA ASP A 98 -1.80 -0.96 19.04
C ASP A 98 -0.72 -0.60 18.01
N ASP A 99 -0.86 0.55 17.34
CA ASP A 99 0.06 0.97 16.29
C ASP A 99 1.51 1.13 16.79
N VAL A 100 1.67 1.62 18.02
CA VAL A 100 2.97 1.82 18.67
C VAL A 100 3.70 0.50 18.97
N ASP A 101 2.96 -0.57 19.28
CA ASP A 101 3.54 -1.87 19.62
C ASP A 101 4.14 -2.59 18.41
N ILE A 102 3.68 -2.23 17.20
CA ILE A 102 4.13 -2.85 15.95
C ILE A 102 5.05 -1.97 15.13
N GLU A 103 5.18 -0.67 15.43
CA GLU A 103 5.96 0.30 14.66
C GLU A 103 7.39 -0.21 14.36
N ASP A 104 8.09 -0.70 15.37
CA ASP A 104 9.48 -1.12 15.25
C ASP A 104 9.70 -2.28 14.26
N CYS A 105 8.66 -3.08 13.98
CA CYS A 105 8.76 -4.24 13.09
C CYS A 105 8.20 -4.04 11.68
N LEU A 106 7.60 -2.87 11.36
CA LEU A 106 6.91 -2.65 10.09
C LEU A 106 7.83 -2.79 8.87
N SER A 107 9.08 -2.32 8.96
CA SER A 107 10.07 -2.48 7.87
C SER A 107 10.38 -3.95 7.60
N GLN A 108 10.50 -4.77 8.65
CA GLN A 108 10.74 -6.20 8.50
C GLN A 108 9.52 -6.92 7.92
N ALA A 109 8.31 -6.50 8.31
CA ALA A 109 7.06 -7.00 7.74
C ALA A 109 6.96 -6.72 6.23
N LEU A 110 7.35 -5.52 5.80
CA LEU A 110 7.39 -5.16 4.38
C LEU A 110 8.39 -6.02 3.58
N GLU A 111 9.55 -6.36 4.14
CA GLU A 111 10.51 -7.25 3.46
C GLU A 111 9.96 -8.69 3.36
N GLN A 112 9.22 -9.17 4.36
CA GLN A 112 8.55 -10.48 4.27
C GLN A 112 7.43 -10.46 3.22
N ILE A 113 6.64 -9.38 3.14
CA ILE A 113 5.62 -9.20 2.10
C ILE A 113 6.27 -9.22 0.72
N LYS A 114 7.41 -8.54 0.55
CA LYS A 114 8.16 -8.56 -0.70
C LYS A 114 8.59 -9.98 -1.06
N ALA A 115 9.16 -10.73 -0.11
CA ALA A 115 9.54 -12.13 -0.32
C ALA A 115 8.34 -13.02 -0.73
N ILE A 116 7.18 -12.82 -0.11
CA ILE A 116 5.92 -13.49 -0.48
C ILE A 116 5.53 -13.13 -1.91
N SER A 117 5.38 -11.84 -2.20
CA SER A 117 4.86 -11.36 -3.49
C SER A 117 5.77 -11.68 -4.68
N CYS A 118 7.06 -11.91 -4.43
CA CYS A 118 8.02 -12.32 -5.44
C CYS A 118 8.13 -13.85 -5.62
N SER A 119 7.41 -14.65 -4.83
CA SER A 119 7.41 -16.11 -4.98
C SER A 119 6.74 -16.53 -6.30
N SER A 120 7.17 -17.67 -6.84
CA SER A 120 6.66 -18.17 -8.12
C SER A 120 5.19 -18.59 -8.08
N ASP A 121 4.70 -18.97 -6.91
CA ASP A 121 3.35 -19.47 -6.64
C ASP A 121 2.37 -18.37 -6.17
N TYR A 122 2.85 -17.14 -5.94
CA TYR A 122 2.04 -16.04 -5.43
C TYR A 122 0.77 -15.77 -6.26
N LEU A 123 0.90 -15.78 -7.59
CA LEU A 123 -0.24 -15.54 -8.49
C LEU A 123 -1.33 -16.62 -8.44
N SER A 124 -0.99 -17.82 -7.95
CA SER A 124 -1.92 -18.94 -7.80
C SER A 124 -2.39 -19.19 -6.37
N SER A 125 -1.85 -18.45 -5.40
CA SER A 125 -2.20 -18.60 -3.98
C SER A 125 -3.10 -17.44 -3.52
N ASP A 126 -4.41 -17.67 -3.52
CA ASP A 126 -5.38 -16.70 -2.98
C ASP A 126 -5.11 -16.41 -1.49
N ASN A 127 -4.61 -17.41 -0.76
CA ASN A 127 -4.23 -17.26 0.64
C ASN A 127 -3.10 -16.24 0.81
N ASP A 128 -2.02 -16.36 0.04
CA ASP A 128 -0.87 -15.47 0.15
C ASP A 128 -1.24 -14.05 -0.31
N GLN A 129 -2.07 -13.92 -1.35
CA GLN A 129 -2.58 -12.62 -1.80
C GLN A 129 -3.41 -11.93 -0.72
N ALA A 130 -4.32 -12.65 -0.06
CA ALA A 130 -5.13 -12.11 1.04
C ALA A 130 -4.27 -11.73 2.26
N VAL A 131 -3.30 -12.57 2.63
CA VAL A 131 -2.33 -12.28 3.70
C VAL A 131 -1.56 -10.99 3.40
N VAL A 132 -1.04 -10.85 2.17
CA VAL A 132 -0.30 -9.65 1.75
C VAL A 132 -1.18 -8.41 1.80
N GLU A 133 -2.40 -8.45 1.24
CA GLU A 133 -3.33 -7.33 1.20
C GLU A 133 -3.70 -6.84 2.62
N ILE A 134 -4.03 -7.77 3.52
CA ILE A 134 -4.36 -7.45 4.91
C ILE A 134 -3.15 -6.85 5.63
N CYS A 135 -1.96 -7.43 5.47
CA CYS A 135 -0.76 -6.92 6.13
C CYS A 135 -0.34 -5.55 5.60
N ILE A 136 -0.43 -5.28 4.30
CA ILE A 136 -0.15 -3.95 3.73
C ILE A 136 -1.13 -2.92 4.31
N THR A 137 -2.42 -3.25 4.36
CA THR A 137 -3.45 -2.37 4.95
C THR A 137 -3.14 -2.03 6.40
N ARG A 138 -2.76 -3.03 7.20
CA ARG A 138 -2.41 -2.83 8.62
C ARG A 138 -1.14 -1.99 8.78
N ILE A 139 -0.09 -2.31 8.03
CA ILE A 139 1.21 -1.62 8.09
C ILE A 139 1.06 -0.16 7.69
N THR A 140 0.42 0.12 6.56
CA THR A 140 0.24 1.50 6.07
C THR A 140 -0.65 2.32 7.00
N THR A 141 -1.60 1.68 7.70
CA THR A 141 -2.35 2.32 8.79
C THR A 141 -1.45 2.66 9.97
N ALA A 142 -0.66 1.71 10.48
CA ALA A 142 0.24 1.98 11.60
C ALA A 142 1.25 3.08 11.29
N ILE A 143 1.85 3.09 10.09
CA ILE A 143 2.76 4.15 9.64
C ILE A 143 2.09 5.53 9.70
N ARG A 144 0.82 5.61 9.28
CA ARG A 144 0.06 6.87 9.28
C ARG A 144 -0.24 7.32 10.70
N GLU A 145 -0.75 6.43 11.55
CA GLU A 145 -1.15 6.78 12.92
C GLU A 145 0.06 7.12 13.82
N THR A 146 1.22 6.50 13.60
CA THR A 146 2.46 6.85 14.33
C THR A 146 3.27 7.97 13.68
N GLY A 147 2.92 8.40 12.47
CA GLY A 147 3.67 9.43 11.73
C GLY A 147 5.09 9.00 11.35
N SER A 148 5.33 7.69 11.22
CA SER A 148 6.67 7.08 11.12
C SER A 148 7.15 6.84 9.68
N ILE A 149 6.57 7.52 8.69
CA ILE A 149 6.84 7.26 7.26
C ILE A 149 8.32 7.30 6.89
N GLU A 150 9.09 8.25 7.42
CA GLU A 150 10.52 8.40 7.08
C GLU A 150 11.30 7.13 7.43
N ARG A 151 11.00 6.52 8.58
CA ARG A 151 11.63 5.29 9.08
C ARG A 151 11.36 4.09 8.19
N HIS A 152 10.15 4.00 7.62
CA HIS A 152 9.68 2.83 6.88
C HIS A 152 9.70 3.00 5.35
N SER A 153 9.90 4.23 4.88
CA SER A 153 9.93 4.55 3.45
C SER A 153 10.95 3.74 2.63
N PRO A 154 12.16 3.37 3.10
CA PRO A 154 13.05 2.53 2.32
C PRO A 154 12.46 1.15 2.02
N ALA A 155 11.81 0.53 3.00
CA ALA A 155 11.18 -0.80 2.82
C ALA A 155 9.91 -0.72 1.96
N LEU A 156 9.09 0.33 2.14
CA LEU A 156 7.92 0.58 1.29
C LEU A 156 8.32 0.76 -0.18
N VAL A 157 9.32 1.61 -0.44
CA VAL A 157 9.81 1.88 -1.80
C VAL A 157 10.46 0.63 -2.41
N ALA A 158 11.17 -0.19 -1.62
CA ALA A 158 11.74 -1.44 -2.09
C ALA A 158 10.67 -2.47 -2.49
N LEU A 159 9.58 -2.61 -1.71
CA LEU A 159 8.44 -3.44 -2.07
C LEU A 159 7.73 -2.89 -3.31
N TRP A 160 7.55 -1.57 -3.38
CA TRP A 160 6.92 -0.92 -4.51
C TRP A 160 7.70 -1.13 -5.82
N GLU A 161 9.02 -0.97 -5.77
CA GLU A 161 9.90 -1.26 -6.89
C GLU A 161 9.85 -2.73 -7.31
N ALA A 162 9.76 -3.66 -6.36
CA ALA A 162 9.66 -5.09 -6.67
C ALA A 162 8.43 -5.40 -7.55
N CYS A 163 7.31 -4.70 -7.36
CA CYS A 163 6.12 -4.85 -8.22
C CYS A 163 6.42 -4.57 -9.71
N LEU A 164 7.38 -3.72 -10.03
CA LEU A 164 7.79 -3.48 -11.43
C LEU A 164 8.35 -4.74 -12.08
N GLN A 165 8.85 -5.72 -11.34
CA GLN A 165 9.39 -6.96 -11.91
C GLN A 165 8.29 -7.93 -12.38
N HIS A 166 7.03 -7.62 -12.04
CA HIS A 166 5.87 -8.45 -12.35
C HIS A 166 4.92 -7.78 -13.36
N LYS A 167 3.95 -8.54 -13.87
CA LYS A 167 2.93 -7.99 -14.79
C LYS A 167 1.94 -7.16 -13.98
N LEU A 168 1.82 -5.88 -14.29
CA LEU A 168 0.91 -4.93 -13.64
C LEU A 168 -0.41 -4.74 -14.40
N THR A 169 -0.46 -5.19 -15.65
CA THR A 169 -1.67 -5.18 -16.47
C THR A 169 -2.39 -6.52 -16.37
N PRO A 170 -3.72 -6.53 -16.20
CA PRO A 170 -4.51 -7.77 -16.23
C PRO A 170 -4.25 -8.57 -17.52
N ALA A 171 -4.32 -9.90 -17.44
CA ALA A 171 -4.28 -10.74 -18.61
C ALA A 171 -5.68 -10.89 -19.22
N GLY A 172 -5.81 -10.70 -20.53
CA GLY A 172 -7.08 -10.87 -21.25
C GLY A 172 -8.08 -9.74 -21.00
N GLU A 173 -9.36 -10.08 -20.92
CA GLU A 173 -10.48 -9.13 -20.76
C GLU A 173 -10.82 -8.84 -19.29
N SER A 174 -10.06 -9.38 -18.33
CA SER A 174 -10.31 -9.12 -16.90
C SER A 174 -10.10 -7.64 -16.59
N THR A 175 -11.07 -7.05 -15.90
CA THR A 175 -10.97 -5.70 -15.34
C THR A 175 -10.34 -5.69 -13.95
N GLU A 176 -10.08 -6.86 -13.36
CA GLU A 176 -9.49 -6.95 -12.03
C GLU A 176 -7.97 -6.70 -12.08
N ASP A 177 -7.51 -5.79 -11.24
CA ASP A 177 -6.09 -5.52 -11.07
C ASP A 177 -5.33 -6.76 -10.64
N THR A 178 -4.16 -6.99 -11.25
CA THR A 178 -3.23 -8.02 -10.81
C THR A 178 -2.87 -7.81 -9.33
N PRO A 179 -2.54 -8.88 -8.57
CA PRO A 179 -2.14 -8.74 -7.17
C PRO A 179 -1.00 -7.72 -6.97
N HIS A 180 0.00 -7.68 -7.85
CA HIS A 180 1.09 -6.69 -7.81
C HIS A 180 0.63 -5.26 -8.08
N ALA A 181 -0.40 -5.06 -8.92
CA ALA A 181 -0.98 -3.75 -9.17
C ALA A 181 -1.77 -3.24 -7.95
N LYS A 182 -2.43 -4.13 -7.20
CA LYS A 182 -3.08 -3.80 -5.92
C LYS A 182 -2.04 -3.33 -4.88
N ILE A 183 -0.98 -4.13 -4.67
CA ILE A 183 0.16 -3.76 -3.81
C ILE A 183 0.73 -2.38 -4.20
N ALA A 184 1.00 -2.18 -5.50
CA ALA A 184 1.56 -0.93 -5.99
C ALA A 184 0.63 0.26 -5.76
N SER A 185 -0.68 0.07 -5.85
CA SER A 185 -1.69 1.10 -5.62
C SER A 185 -1.79 1.50 -4.14
N ASP A 186 -1.72 0.53 -3.23
CA ASP A 186 -1.75 0.79 -1.79
C ASP A 186 -0.49 1.54 -1.33
N ILE A 187 0.69 1.11 -1.80
CA ILE A 187 1.95 1.79 -1.47
C ILE A 187 1.99 3.20 -2.09
N THR A 188 1.53 3.34 -3.34
CA THR A 188 1.37 4.65 -3.99
C THR A 188 0.54 5.59 -3.12
N SER A 189 -0.60 5.12 -2.63
CA SER A 189 -1.51 5.90 -1.80
C SER A 189 -0.86 6.32 -0.47
N CYS A 190 -0.10 5.42 0.16
CA CYS A 190 0.65 5.70 1.38
C CYS A 190 1.75 6.75 1.15
N ILE A 191 2.55 6.61 0.09
CA ILE A 191 3.60 7.56 -0.27
C ILE A 191 3.01 8.92 -0.66
N LEU A 192 1.92 8.94 -1.42
CA LEU A 192 1.24 10.15 -1.86
C LEU A 192 0.77 11.01 -0.71
N GLN A 193 0.30 10.40 0.39
CA GLN A 193 -0.12 11.14 1.58
C GLN A 193 1.06 11.85 2.28
N ASN A 194 2.30 11.46 1.96
CA ASN A 194 3.53 11.96 2.57
C ASN A 194 4.41 12.73 1.58
N TYR A 195 3.83 13.26 0.50
CA TYR A 195 4.55 14.01 -0.55
C TYR A 195 5.24 15.28 -0.07
N SER A 196 4.93 15.80 1.12
CA SER A 196 5.62 16.95 1.70
C SER A 196 6.98 16.58 2.31
N CYS A 197 7.25 15.29 2.53
CA CYS A 197 8.46 14.80 3.18
C CYS A 197 9.61 14.62 2.17
N PRO A 198 10.69 15.42 2.23
CA PRO A 198 11.73 15.41 1.20
C PRO A 198 12.51 14.09 1.12
N SER A 199 12.79 13.46 2.26
CA SER A 199 13.51 12.18 2.36
C SER A 199 12.72 11.05 1.67
N VAL A 200 11.41 10.99 1.89
CA VAL A 200 10.50 10.04 1.25
C VAL A 200 10.45 10.28 -0.26
N MET A 201 10.33 11.53 -0.69
CA MET A 201 10.29 11.88 -2.11
C MET A 201 11.57 11.50 -2.85
N ALA A 202 12.73 11.73 -2.24
CA ALA A 202 14.02 11.38 -2.84
C ALA A 202 14.12 9.89 -3.17
N LEU A 203 13.52 9.03 -2.34
CA LEU A 203 13.44 7.59 -2.60
C LEU A 203 12.36 7.23 -3.63
N ALA A 204 11.18 7.85 -3.54
CA ALA A 204 10.01 7.44 -4.30
C ALA A 204 9.97 7.95 -5.75
N VAL A 205 10.51 9.15 -6.03
CA VAL A 205 10.46 9.76 -7.37
C VAL A 205 11.10 8.87 -8.46
N PRO A 206 12.31 8.30 -8.29
CA PRO A 206 12.88 7.41 -9.29
C PRO A 206 12.04 6.17 -9.58
N VAL A 207 11.32 5.65 -8.58
CA VAL A 207 10.41 4.51 -8.75
C VAL A 207 9.14 4.93 -9.48
N ALA A 208 8.57 6.08 -9.12
CA ALA A 208 7.37 6.63 -9.76
C ALA A 208 7.56 6.85 -11.28
N VAL A 209 8.72 7.37 -11.68
CA VAL A 209 9.07 7.56 -13.10
C VAL A 209 9.10 6.24 -13.87
N ARG A 210 9.52 5.14 -13.24
CA ARG A 210 9.50 3.80 -13.87
C ARG A 210 8.07 3.25 -13.99
N PHE A 211 7.21 3.51 -13.01
CA PHE A 211 5.79 3.16 -13.10
C PHE A 211 5.05 3.90 -14.21
N LEU A 212 5.45 5.12 -14.61
CA LEU A 212 4.87 5.80 -15.77
C LEU A 212 5.01 4.97 -17.07
N HIS A 213 6.05 4.16 -17.17
CA HIS A 213 6.35 3.38 -18.38
C HIS A 213 5.82 1.94 -18.30
N ARG A 214 5.71 1.38 -17.08
CA ARG A 214 5.41 -0.04 -16.87
C ARG A 214 4.09 -0.33 -16.15
N GLY A 215 3.48 0.70 -15.55
CA GLY A 215 2.21 0.57 -14.84
C GLY A 215 1.01 0.40 -15.77
N ASN A 216 -0.08 -0.12 -15.22
CA ASN A 216 -1.37 -0.09 -15.89
C ASN A 216 -1.91 1.35 -16.01
N LYS A 217 -3.06 1.54 -16.66
CA LYS A 217 -3.62 2.87 -16.90
C LYS A 217 -3.81 3.68 -15.61
N GLU A 218 -4.37 3.07 -14.57
CA GLU A 218 -4.65 3.75 -13.31
C GLU A 218 -3.36 4.09 -12.55
N LEU A 219 -2.41 3.14 -12.46
CA LEU A 219 -1.10 3.38 -11.86
C LEU A 219 -0.37 4.53 -12.57
N ARG A 220 -0.37 4.57 -13.90
CA ARG A 220 0.25 5.67 -14.65
C ARG A 220 -0.41 7.02 -14.36
N ARG A 221 -1.73 7.06 -14.25
CA ARG A 221 -2.47 8.27 -13.87
C ARG A 221 -2.10 8.74 -12.47
N ASN A 222 -2.01 7.81 -11.52
CA ASN A 222 -1.62 8.10 -10.14
C ASN A 222 -0.16 8.59 -10.07
N MET A 223 0.74 8.00 -10.84
CA MET A 223 2.13 8.45 -10.94
C MET A 223 2.27 9.83 -11.55
N SER A 224 1.53 10.12 -12.62
CA SER A 224 1.51 11.46 -13.21
C SER A 224 1.04 12.51 -12.21
N SER A 225 0.00 12.17 -11.42
CA SER A 225 -0.50 13.03 -10.34
C SER A 225 0.55 13.23 -9.23
N TYR A 226 1.20 12.14 -8.81
CA TYR A 226 2.27 12.20 -7.81
C TYR A 226 3.44 13.07 -8.27
N LEU A 227 3.93 12.85 -9.48
CA LEU A 227 5.07 13.57 -10.03
C LEU A 227 4.75 15.06 -10.25
N SER A 228 3.49 15.38 -10.55
CA SER A 228 3.01 16.77 -10.61
C SER A 228 3.08 17.44 -9.23
N LEU A 229 2.66 16.74 -8.16
CA LEU A 229 2.81 17.24 -6.79
C LEU A 229 4.29 17.36 -6.40
N ALA A 230 5.10 16.38 -6.80
CA ALA A 230 6.53 16.37 -6.54
C ALA A 230 7.25 17.55 -7.21
N ALA A 231 6.81 17.95 -8.41
CA ALA A 231 7.36 19.09 -9.13
C ALA A 231 7.14 20.42 -8.40
N ILE A 232 6.00 20.56 -7.73
CA ILE A 232 5.68 21.76 -6.94
C ILE A 232 6.58 21.83 -5.71
N ALA A 233 6.78 20.71 -5.02
CA ALA A 233 7.50 20.70 -3.75
C ALA A 233 9.03 20.58 -3.89
N LYS A 234 9.51 19.86 -4.91
CA LYS A 234 10.92 19.44 -5.08
C LYS A 234 11.30 19.32 -6.57
N ALA A 235 11.12 20.39 -7.33
CA ALA A 235 11.47 20.43 -8.77
C ALA A 235 12.90 19.93 -9.08
N GLU A 236 13.85 20.17 -8.18
CA GLU A 236 15.25 19.73 -8.33
C GLU A 236 15.38 18.21 -8.46
N LEU A 237 14.60 17.43 -7.70
CA LEU A 237 14.61 15.97 -7.75
C LEU A 237 14.09 15.42 -9.10
N LEU A 238 13.30 16.21 -9.83
CA LEU A 238 12.78 15.81 -11.14
C LEU A 238 13.74 16.18 -12.29
N SER A 239 14.70 17.07 -12.05
CA SER A 239 15.60 17.54 -13.11
C SER A 239 16.40 16.40 -13.74
N GLU A 240 16.85 15.44 -12.91
CA GLU A 240 17.57 14.23 -13.33
C GLU A 240 16.67 13.24 -14.11
N HIS A 241 15.36 13.39 -14.02
CA HIS A 241 14.37 12.54 -14.68
C HIS A 241 13.63 13.24 -15.82
N ALA A 242 13.97 14.49 -16.14
CA ALA A 242 13.25 15.31 -17.10
C ALA A 242 13.11 14.65 -18.48
N GLU A 243 14.16 13.99 -18.97
CA GLU A 243 14.09 13.27 -20.24
C GLU A 243 13.08 12.11 -20.22
N ALA A 244 13.09 11.30 -19.17
CA ALA A 244 12.17 10.18 -19.02
C ALA A 244 10.71 10.66 -18.91
N LEU A 245 10.47 11.77 -18.22
CA LEU A 245 9.16 12.41 -18.12
C LEU A 245 8.70 12.94 -19.48
N CYS A 246 9.55 13.66 -20.20
CA CYS A 246 9.26 14.15 -21.55
C CYS A 246 8.91 12.99 -22.50
N ARG A 247 9.67 11.89 -22.46
CA ARG A 247 9.39 10.70 -23.26
C ARG A 247 8.04 10.09 -22.90
N SER A 248 7.70 9.98 -21.62
CA SER A 248 6.40 9.48 -21.17
C SER A 248 5.24 10.32 -21.71
N VAL A 249 5.35 11.65 -21.66
CA VAL A 249 4.34 12.58 -22.20
C VAL A 249 4.22 12.44 -23.72
N LEU A 250 5.36 12.44 -24.45
CA LEU A 250 5.39 12.35 -25.91
C LEU A 250 4.88 11.00 -26.43
N SER A 251 5.09 9.92 -25.68
CA SER A 251 4.57 8.59 -26.02
C SER A 251 3.05 8.48 -25.86
N GLY A 252 2.41 9.50 -25.29
CA GLY A 252 1.02 9.48 -24.89
C GLY A 252 0.82 8.61 -23.66
N THR A 253 0.52 9.22 -22.52
CA THR A 253 -0.21 8.54 -21.45
C THR A 253 -1.66 8.38 -21.92
N PRO A 254 -2.15 7.18 -22.29
CA PRO A 254 -3.55 6.98 -22.66
C PRO A 254 -4.50 7.00 -21.47
#